data_AF-A0A846AVC2-F1
#
_entry.id   AF-A0A846AVC2-F1
#
_cell.length_a   1.000
_cell.length_b   1.000
_cell.length_c   1.000
_cell.angle_alpha   90.00
_cell.angle_beta   90.00
_cell.angle_gamma   90.00
#
_symmetry.space_group_name_H-M   'P 1'
#
loop_
_entity.id
_entity.type
_entity.pdbx_description
1 polymer ?
#
loop_
_entity_poly.entity_id
_entity_poly.type
_entity_poly.pdbx_seq_one_letter_code
_entity_poly.pdbx_strand_id
1 'polypeptide(L)'
;ALIQEHTEVGAVIYTSFIYGRPSLDFYSDRRVISMEAVELQELWSTQPYLLLDQATLEVLQLPGSITLGTAEGFTLVAAEASPL
;
A
#
# COMPACT_ATOMS: atom_id res chain seq x y z
N ALA A 1 -2.72 -12.60 3.68
CA ALA A 1 -3.71 -12.76 2.59
C ALA A 1 -3.62 -11.57 1.65
N LEU A 2 -4.24 -10.42 1.95
CA LEU A 2 -4.38 -9.27 1.05
C LEU A 2 -3.12 -8.90 0.24
N ILE A 3 -2.00 -8.60 0.91
CA ILE A 3 -0.75 -8.23 0.21
C ILE A 3 -0.26 -9.34 -0.72
N GLN A 4 -0.27 -10.58 -0.25
CA GLN A 4 0.28 -11.73 -0.97
C GLN A 4 -0.56 -12.09 -2.20
N GLU A 5 -1.87 -11.89 -2.12
CA GLU A 5 -2.83 -12.21 -3.19
C GLU A 5 -2.75 -11.22 -4.36
N HIS A 6 -2.29 -10.00 -4.12
CA HIS A 6 -2.40 -8.88 -5.05
C HIS A 6 -1.08 -8.24 -5.48
N THR A 7 0.05 -8.70 -4.94
CA THR A 7 1.38 -8.17 -5.29
C THR A 7 2.31 -9.31 -5.62
N GLU A 8 3.41 -9.02 -6.30
CA GLU A 8 4.48 -9.98 -6.61
C GLU A 8 5.46 -10.19 -5.44
N VAL A 9 6.16 -11.33 -5.42
CA VAL A 9 7.19 -11.62 -4.41
C VAL A 9 8.31 -10.58 -4.51
N GLY A 10 8.70 -10.01 -3.36
CA GLY A 10 9.71 -8.96 -3.29
C GLY A 10 9.20 -7.55 -3.57
N ALA A 11 7.89 -7.36 -3.85
CA ALA A 11 7.31 -6.03 -4.02
C ALA A 11 7.55 -5.15 -2.78
N VAL A 12 7.73 -3.85 -3.04
CA VAL A 12 7.78 -2.82 -1.99
C VAL A 12 6.41 -2.17 -1.87
N ILE A 13 5.88 -2.18 -0.66
CA ILE A 13 4.56 -1.62 -0.32
C ILE A 13 4.78 -0.52 0.69
N TYR A 14 4.29 0.67 0.37
CA TYR A 14 4.37 1.79 1.29
C TYR A 14 3.05 1.94 2.04
N THR A 15 3.11 2.35 3.30
CA THR A 15 1.94 2.33 4.16
C THR A 15 1.88 3.50 5.12
N SER A 16 0.66 3.89 5.49
CA SER A 16 0.37 4.88 6.53
C SER A 16 0.49 4.33 7.96
N PHE A 17 0.85 3.05 8.12
CA PHE A 17 1.08 2.43 9.42
C PHE A 17 2.33 2.98 10.11
N ILE A 18 2.16 3.95 11.00
CA ILE A 18 3.25 4.59 11.79
C ILE A 18 4.10 3.59 12.58
N TYR A 19 3.53 2.45 12.97
CA TYR A 19 4.25 1.37 13.64
C TYR A 19 4.52 0.26 12.64
N GLY A 20 5.77 0.13 12.20
CA GLY A 20 6.19 -0.96 11.34
C GLY A 20 5.74 -2.32 11.89
N ARG A 21 5.21 -3.18 11.03
CA ARG A 21 4.76 -4.53 11.39
C ARG A 21 5.67 -5.57 10.73
N PRO A 22 6.77 -6.00 11.40
CA PRO A 22 7.70 -6.99 10.84
C PRO A 22 7.03 -8.31 10.42
N SER A 23 5.89 -8.64 11.01
CA SER A 23 5.10 -9.80 10.61
C SER A 23 4.56 -9.68 9.18
N LEU A 24 4.20 -8.47 8.72
CA LEU A 24 3.75 -8.27 7.35
C LEU A 24 4.88 -8.60 6.37
N ASP A 25 6.10 -8.15 6.65
CA ASP A 25 7.27 -8.46 5.82
C ASP A 25 7.50 -9.97 5.75
N PHE A 26 7.57 -10.62 6.93
CA PHE A 26 7.92 -12.03 7.04
C PHE A 26 6.89 -12.97 6.41
N TYR A 27 5.60 -12.74 6.64
CA TYR A 27 4.56 -13.64 6.13
C TYR A 27 4.17 -13.38 4.68
N SER A 28 4.54 -12.22 4.14
CA SER A 28 4.21 -11.89 2.76
C SER A 28 5.36 -12.06 1.79
N ASP A 29 6.62 -12.17 2.22
CA ASP A 29 7.80 -12.06 1.32
C ASP A 29 7.82 -10.73 0.53
N ARG A 30 7.23 -9.67 1.08
CA ARG A 30 7.28 -8.29 0.56
C ARG A 30 7.98 -7.41 1.57
N ARG A 31 8.35 -6.20 1.16
CA ARG A 31 8.89 -5.17 2.05
C ARG A 31 7.83 -4.11 2.30
N VAL A 32 7.38 -3.96 3.54
CA VAL A 32 6.40 -2.96 3.94
C VAL A 32 7.11 -1.79 4.64
N ILE A 33 7.02 -0.60 4.05
CA ILE A 33 7.72 0.61 4.53
C ILE A 33 6.70 1.64 5.00
N SER A 34 6.75 1.99 6.28
CA SER A 34 5.95 3.08 6.84
C SER A 34 6.47 4.43 6.37
N MET A 35 5.57 5.32 5.96
CA MET A 35 5.86 6.72 5.65
C MET A 35 4.72 7.63 6.07
N GLU A 36 5.01 8.91 6.23
CA GLU A 36 3.98 9.92 6.51
C GLU A 36 3.09 10.15 5.29
N ALA A 37 1.84 10.53 5.52
CA ALA A 37 0.85 10.72 4.45
C ALA A 37 1.36 11.64 3.31
N VAL A 38 2.06 12.73 3.67
CA VAL A 38 2.62 13.65 2.68
C VAL A 38 3.64 12.97 1.75
N GLU A 39 4.49 12.10 2.28
CA GLU A 39 5.50 11.38 1.50
C GLU A 39 4.86 10.30 0.62
N LEU A 40 3.81 9.63 1.12
CA LEU A 40 3.02 8.66 0.35
C LEU A 40 2.36 9.32 -0.86
N GLN A 41 1.89 10.56 -0.71
CA GLN A 41 1.30 11.33 -1.81
C GLN A 41 2.33 11.64 -2.91
N GLU A 42 3.53 12.06 -2.51
CA GLU A 42 4.62 12.36 -3.44
C GLU A 42 5.08 11.11 -4.20
N LEU A 43 5.16 9.97 -3.52
CA LEU A 43 5.58 8.69 -4.10
C LEU A 43 4.54 8.05 -5.02
N TRP A 44 3.26 8.38 -4.87
CA TRP A 44 2.19 7.72 -5.63
C TRP A 44 2.40 7.78 -7.15
N SER A 45 3.06 8.81 -7.66
CA SER A 45 3.33 8.96 -9.09
C SER A 45 4.34 7.94 -9.65
N THR A 46 5.14 7.30 -8.80
CA THR A 46 6.24 6.42 -9.22
C THR A 46 6.13 5.00 -8.65
N GLN A 47 5.32 4.78 -7.62
CA GLN A 47 5.24 3.51 -6.95
C GLN A 47 3.87 2.83 -7.14
N PRO A 48 3.84 1.53 -7.48
CA PRO A 48 2.61 0.84 -7.83
C PRO A 48 1.69 0.49 -6.67
N TYR A 49 2.14 0.43 -5.40
CA TYR A 49 1.33 -0.12 -4.30
C TYR A 49 1.39 0.71 -3.01
N LEU A 50 0.22 1.09 -2.48
CA LEU A 50 0.06 1.69 -1.15
C LEU A 50 -0.93 0.87 -0.31
N LEU A 51 -0.63 0.67 0.97
CA LEU A 51 -1.54 0.09 1.96
C LEU A 51 -1.93 1.17 2.97
N LEU A 52 -3.17 1.66 2.91
CA LEU A 52 -3.59 2.85 3.65
C LEU A 52 -4.72 2.54 4.61
N ASP A 53 -4.69 3.15 5.80
CA ASP A 53 -5.91 3.26 6.59
C ASP A 53 -6.94 4.16 5.90
N GLN A 54 -8.19 4.05 6.33
CA GLN A 54 -9.29 4.79 5.72
C GLN A 54 -9.11 6.32 5.79
N ALA A 55 -8.62 6.84 6.92
CA ALA A 55 -8.45 8.29 7.09
C ALA A 55 -7.40 8.84 6.10
N THR A 56 -6.29 8.12 5.93
CA THR A 56 -5.23 8.49 4.99
C THR A 56 -5.72 8.38 3.55
N LEU A 57 -6.46 7.31 3.20
CA LEU A 57 -7.01 7.14 1.86
C LEU A 57 -7.94 8.30 1.46
N GLU A 58 -8.82 8.73 2.37
CA GLU A 58 -9.76 9.85 2.15
C GLU A 58 -9.02 11.19 1.98
N VAL A 59 -7.93 11.41 2.72
CA VAL A 59 -7.13 12.65 2.66
C VAL A 59 -6.28 12.70 1.39
N LEU A 60 -5.66 11.60 0.97
CA LEU A 60 -4.70 11.60 -0.14
C LEU A 60 -5.34 11.73 -1.51
N GLN A 61 -6.61 11.33 -1.66
CA GLN A 61 -7.37 11.42 -2.91
C GLN A 61 -6.58 10.97 -4.14
N LEU A 62 -6.08 9.73 -4.12
CA LEU A 62 -5.15 9.18 -5.10
C LEU A 62 -5.79 9.03 -6.50
N PRO A 63 -5.54 9.95 -7.45
CA PRO A 63 -6.18 9.89 -8.75
C PRO A 63 -5.64 8.70 -9.56
N GLY A 64 -6.52 8.03 -10.30
CA GLY A 64 -6.15 6.84 -11.08
C GLY A 64 -5.74 5.64 -10.20
N SER A 65 -6.16 5.61 -8.94
CA SER A 65 -6.01 4.45 -8.08
C SER A 65 -7.15 3.45 -8.28
N ILE A 66 -6.81 2.18 -8.25
CA ILE A 66 -7.75 1.07 -8.13
C ILE A 66 -7.58 0.42 -6.76
N THR A 67 -8.71 0.04 -6.15
CA THR A 67 -8.69 -0.74 -4.91
C THR A 67 -8.51 -2.21 -5.25
N LEU A 68 -7.45 -2.82 -4.72
CA LEU A 68 -7.17 -4.24 -4.87
C LEU A 68 -7.88 -5.06 -3.79
N GLY A 69 -8.04 -4.52 -2.59
CA GLY A 69 -8.86 -5.11 -1.54
C GLY A 69 -8.69 -4.44 -0.17
N THR A 70 -9.39 -4.94 0.84
CA THR A 70 -9.37 -4.42 2.20
C THR A 70 -9.21 -5.52 3.25
N ALA A 71 -8.47 -5.23 4.32
CA ALA A 71 -8.29 -6.12 5.47
C ALA A 71 -7.92 -5.33 6.72
N GLU A 72 -8.50 -5.69 7.88
CA GLU A 72 -8.16 -5.13 9.19
C GLU A 72 -8.18 -3.58 9.27
N GLY A 73 -9.04 -2.93 8.49
CA GLY A 73 -9.15 -1.46 8.44
C GLY A 73 -8.19 -0.78 7.47
N PHE A 74 -7.49 -1.56 6.64
CA PHE A 74 -6.56 -1.08 5.62
C PHE A 74 -7.05 -1.44 4.23
N THR A 75 -6.71 -0.59 3.27
CA THR A 75 -7.01 -0.75 1.85
C THR A 75 -5.72 -0.80 1.07
N LEU A 76 -5.52 -1.87 0.30
CA LEU A 76 -4.44 -1.95 -0.67
C LEU A 76 -4.92 -1.32 -1.98
N VAL A 77 -4.18 -0.33 -2.46
CA VAL A 77 -4.46 0.36 -3.72
C VAL A 77 -3.26 0.25 -4.65
N ALA A 78 -3.55 0.25 -5.95
CA ALA A 78 -2.54 0.32 -7.00
C ALA A 78 -2.89 1.34 -8.08
N ALA A 79 -1.87 1.84 -8.78
CA ALA A 79 -2.11 2.70 -9.93
C ALA A 79 -2.76 1.87 -11.05
N GLU A 80 -3.78 2.40 -11.70
CA GLU A 80 -4.56 1.73 -12.77
C GLU A 80 -3.67 1.19 -13.91
N ALA A 81 -2.48 1.78 -14.12
CA ALA A 81 -1.51 1.37 -15.12
C ALA A 81 -0.51 0.28 -14.66
N SER A 82 -0.63 -0.25 -13.43
CA SER A 82 0.30 -1.27 -12.93
C SER A 82 -0.03 -2.64 -13.54
N PRO A 83 0.88 -3.28 -14.28
CA PRO A 83 0.66 -4.63 -14.79
C PRO A 83 0.64 -5.63 -13.62
N LEU A 84 -0.39 -6.49 -13.63
CA LEU A 84 -0.58 -7.62 -12.72
C LEU A 84 0.51 -8.70 -12.87
#